data_AF-A0A534ZF99-F1
#
_entry.id   AF-A0A534ZF99-F1
#
_cell.length_a   1.000
_cell.length_b   1.000
_cell.length_c   1.000
_cell.angle_alpha   90.00
_cell.angle_beta   90.00
_cell.angle_gamma   90.00
#
_symmetry.space_group_name_H-M   'P 1'
#
loop_
_entity.id
_entity.type
_entity.pdbx_description
1 polymer ?
#
loop_
_entity_poly.entity_id
_entity_poly.type
_entity_poly.pdbx_seq_one_letter_code
_entity_poly.pdbx_strand_id
1 'polypeptide(L)'
;MTMRPHPHVPAARGRMLTVFAVLFALLAVSNFLKPFQIGGERTGFVFLGRRLTETANTIVGPLFGLYLLVYAVSIWRMKRIALTMGWAYAAYVVVNLLLFNLRTSRPPGAGYLVFGIAYIVVAVGVSSGAAWALTKRKDVLG
;
A
#
# COMPACT_ATOMS: atom_id res chain seq x y z
N MET A 1 -32.44 37.99 -4.81
CA MET A 1 -31.68 37.06 -3.96
C MET A 1 -30.82 36.19 -4.86
N THR A 2 -29.60 36.62 -5.15
CA THR A 2 -28.69 35.96 -6.11
C THR A 2 -27.86 34.92 -5.38
N MET A 3 -28.10 33.63 -5.66
CA MET A 3 -27.20 32.55 -5.23
C MET A 3 -25.83 32.78 -5.86
N ARG A 4 -24.82 33.08 -5.04
CA ARG A 4 -23.42 32.99 -5.48
C ARG A 4 -23.09 31.51 -5.66
N PRO A 5 -22.62 31.07 -6.84
CA PRO A 5 -22.06 29.74 -6.97
C PRO A 5 -20.83 29.65 -6.08
N HIS A 6 -20.84 28.75 -5.10
CA HIS A 6 -19.64 28.42 -4.34
C HIS A 6 -18.60 27.90 -5.34
N PRO A 7 -17.39 28.47 -5.41
CA PRO A 7 -16.34 27.90 -6.23
C PRO A 7 -16.14 26.45 -5.79
N HIS A 8 -16.23 25.50 -6.73
CA HIS A 8 -15.78 24.14 -6.51
C HIS A 8 -14.27 24.19 -6.29
N VAL A 9 -13.82 24.49 -5.07
CA VAL A 9 -12.42 24.38 -4.69
C VAL A 9 -12.07 22.91 -4.85
N PRO A 10 -11.20 22.53 -5.81
CA PRO A 10 -10.78 21.15 -5.93
C PRO A 10 -10.23 20.70 -4.57
N ALA A 11 -10.63 19.51 -4.11
CA ALA A 11 -10.16 18.99 -2.84
C ALA A 11 -8.62 18.98 -2.83
N ALA A 12 -8.02 19.96 -2.18
CA ALA A 12 -6.58 20.14 -2.20
C ALA A 12 -5.96 19.00 -1.38
N ARG A 13 -5.22 18.13 -2.08
CA ARG A 13 -4.49 17.02 -1.46
C ARG A 13 -3.43 17.60 -0.51
N GLY A 14 -3.52 17.27 0.78
CA GLY A 14 -2.52 17.68 1.77
C GLY A 14 -1.14 17.04 1.50
N ARG A 15 -0.08 17.60 2.11
CA ARG A 15 1.30 17.09 1.98
C ARG A 15 1.41 15.60 2.34
N MET A 16 0.77 15.18 3.43
CA MET A 16 0.79 13.78 3.90
C MET A 16 0.20 12.80 2.89
N LEU A 17 -0.99 13.09 2.33
CA LEU A 17 -1.60 12.25 1.30
C LEU A 17 -0.80 12.23 0.00
N THR A 18 -0.07 13.31 -0.30
CA THR A 18 0.88 13.33 -1.42
C THR A 18 2.03 12.36 -1.18
N VAL A 19 2.62 12.36 0.01
CA VAL A 19 3.68 11.40 0.39
C VAL A 19 3.16 9.97 0.25
N PHE A 20 1.98 9.65 0.79
CA PHE A 20 1.41 8.31 0.66
C PHE A 20 1.15 7.90 -0.79
N ALA A 21 0.60 8.79 -1.61
CA ALA A 21 0.37 8.49 -3.03
C ALA A 21 1.70 8.16 -3.75
N VAL A 22 2.77 8.91 -3.47
CA VAL A 22 4.10 8.63 -4.03
C VAL A 22 4.64 7.30 -3.52
N LEU A 23 4.57 7.02 -2.22
CA LEU A 23 5.03 5.76 -1.64
C LEU A 23 4.30 4.56 -2.26
N PHE A 24 2.97 4.64 -2.43
CA PHE A 24 2.21 3.57 -3.08
C PHE A 24 2.50 3.44 -4.57
N ALA A 25 2.76 4.54 -5.28
CA ALA A 25 3.20 4.50 -6.67
C ALA A 25 4.57 3.82 -6.81
N LEU A 26 5.53 4.15 -5.95
CA LEU A 26 6.84 3.49 -5.92
C LEU A 26 6.70 1.99 -5.59
N LEU A 27 5.83 1.66 -4.63
CA LEU A 27 5.55 0.27 -4.29
C LEU A 27 4.86 -0.48 -5.44
N ALA A 28 4.00 0.19 -6.21
CA ALA A 28 3.39 -0.37 -7.41
C ALA A 28 4.45 -0.71 -8.46
N VAL A 29 5.37 0.23 -8.75
CA VAL A 29 6.50 0.00 -9.66
C VAL A 29 7.36 -1.17 -9.18
N SER A 30 7.71 -1.22 -7.90
CA SER A 30 8.44 -2.35 -7.32
C SER A 30 7.73 -3.69 -7.55
N ASN A 31 6.40 -3.74 -7.44
CA ASN A 31 5.62 -4.95 -7.69
C ASN A 31 5.52 -5.32 -9.18
N PHE A 32 5.46 -4.34 -10.09
CA PHE A 32 5.57 -4.60 -11.53
C PHE A 32 6.92 -5.13 -11.95
N LEU A 33 7.98 -4.81 -11.20
CA LEU A 33 9.33 -5.29 -11.49
C LEU A 33 9.62 -6.70 -10.98
N LYS A 34 8.68 -7.33 -10.25
CA LYS A 34 8.85 -8.68 -9.71
C LYS A 34 9.09 -9.80 -10.73
N PRO A 35 8.48 -9.78 -11.94
CA PRO A 35 8.80 -10.75 -13.00
C PRO A 35 10.29 -10.80 -13.37
N PHE A 36 11.01 -9.68 -13.23
CA PHE A 36 12.42 -9.58 -13.62
C PHE A 36 13.40 -10.12 -12.56
N GLN A 37 12.92 -10.49 -11.37
CA GLN A 37 13.73 -11.05 -10.28
C GLN A 37 15.06 -10.33 -10.00
N ILE A 38 15.07 -9.00 -10.09
CA ILE A 38 16.30 -8.17 -10.01
C ILE A 38 17.07 -8.37 -8.69
N GLY A 39 16.43 -8.87 -7.62
CA GLY A 39 17.08 -9.24 -6.35
C GLY A 39 17.03 -10.75 -5.99
N GLY A 40 16.80 -11.62 -6.98
CA GLY A 40 16.78 -13.08 -6.82
C GLY A 40 15.60 -13.63 -5.98
N GLU A 41 15.73 -14.85 -5.47
CA GLU A 41 14.67 -15.60 -4.76
C GLU A 41 14.12 -14.89 -3.51
N ARG A 42 14.84 -13.92 -2.97
CA ARG A 42 14.42 -13.10 -1.82
C ARG A 42 13.45 -11.97 -2.18
N THR A 43 13.10 -11.79 -3.45
CA THR A 43 12.22 -10.69 -3.93
C THR A 43 10.76 -11.06 -4.17
N GLY A 44 10.39 -12.31 -3.90
CA GLY A 44 9.01 -12.77 -4.06
C GLY A 44 7.98 -11.95 -3.29
N PHE A 45 6.83 -11.68 -3.89
CA PHE A 45 5.67 -11.08 -3.22
C PHE A 45 5.14 -12.01 -2.14
N VAL A 46 4.96 -11.46 -0.94
CA VAL A 46 4.35 -12.20 0.15
C VAL A 46 2.84 -12.07 0.00
N PHE A 47 2.19 -13.15 -0.38
CA PHE A 47 0.74 -13.22 -0.51
C PHE A 47 0.18 -14.24 0.49
N LEU A 48 -0.71 -13.76 1.36
CA LEU A 48 -1.29 -14.52 2.47
C LEU A 48 -0.23 -15.25 3.30
N GLY A 49 0.85 -14.53 3.62
CA GLY A 49 1.94 -15.03 4.46
C GLY A 49 2.89 -16.03 3.79
N ARG A 50 2.74 -16.30 2.49
CA ARG A 50 3.70 -17.11 1.73
C ARG A 50 4.41 -16.24 0.71
N ARG A 51 5.73 -16.34 0.67
CA ARG A 51 6.52 -15.73 -0.39
C ARG A 51 6.30 -16.53 -1.67
N LEU A 52 5.75 -15.89 -2.68
CA LEU A 52 5.52 -16.51 -3.98
C LEU A 52 6.83 -16.61 -4.75
N THR A 53 6.96 -17.71 -5.49
CA THR A 53 8.08 -17.98 -6.41
C THR A 53 7.56 -18.04 -7.84
N GLU A 54 8.48 -17.88 -8.79
CA GLU A 54 8.27 -18.15 -10.22
C GLU A 54 6.95 -17.57 -10.79
N THR A 55 6.11 -18.39 -11.40
CA THR A 55 4.87 -18.03 -12.09
C THR A 55 3.88 -17.30 -11.18
N ALA A 56 3.70 -17.75 -9.94
CA ALA A 56 2.79 -17.09 -9.01
C ALA A 56 3.26 -15.66 -8.69
N ASN A 57 4.57 -15.46 -8.54
CA ASN A 57 5.13 -14.12 -8.31
C ASN A 57 5.02 -13.22 -9.56
N THR A 58 5.23 -13.78 -10.74
CA THR A 58 5.13 -13.08 -12.04
C THR A 58 3.72 -12.60 -12.34
N ILE A 59 2.68 -13.25 -11.79
CA ILE A 59 1.28 -12.85 -12.01
C ILE A 59 0.78 -11.98 -10.86
N VAL A 60 0.89 -12.48 -9.61
CA VAL A 60 0.31 -11.80 -8.45
C VAL A 60 1.03 -10.50 -8.14
N GLY A 61 2.36 -10.43 -8.36
CA GLY A 61 3.15 -9.22 -8.19
C GLY A 61 2.58 -8.07 -9.03
N PRO A 62 2.55 -8.17 -10.37
CA PRO A 62 1.95 -7.15 -11.23
C PRO A 62 0.47 -6.84 -10.94
N LEU A 63 -0.37 -7.84 -10.63
CA LEU A 63 -1.76 -7.58 -10.26
C LEU A 63 -1.86 -6.71 -8.99
N PHE A 64 -1.01 -6.98 -8.00
CA PHE A 64 -0.95 -6.17 -6.79
C PHE A 64 -0.33 -4.79 -7.05
N GLY A 65 0.62 -4.71 -7.97
CA GLY A 65 1.15 -3.44 -8.49
C GLY A 65 0.05 -2.59 -9.12
N LEU A 66 -0.83 -3.18 -9.92
CA LEU A 66 -1.97 -2.48 -10.53
C LEU A 66 -2.94 -1.98 -9.47
N TYR A 67 -3.28 -2.81 -8.47
CA TYR A 67 -4.10 -2.39 -7.34
C TYR A 67 -3.51 -1.16 -6.63
N LEU A 68 -2.20 -1.19 -6.33
CA LEU A 68 -1.50 -0.09 -5.67
C LEU A 68 -1.43 1.17 -6.54
N LEU A 69 -1.25 1.02 -7.86
CA LEU A 69 -1.25 2.14 -8.79
C LEU A 69 -2.62 2.82 -8.83
N VAL A 70 -3.71 2.03 -8.94
CA VAL A 70 -5.08 2.54 -8.88
C VAL A 70 -5.33 3.22 -7.55
N TYR A 71 -4.85 2.66 -6.44
CA TYR A 71 -4.97 3.27 -5.13
C TYR A 71 -4.23 4.61 -5.05
N ALA A 72 -2.98 4.66 -5.50
CA ALA A 72 -2.16 5.87 -5.54
C ALA A 72 -2.82 6.97 -6.40
N VAL A 73 -3.33 6.63 -7.58
CA VAL A 73 -4.05 7.57 -8.46
C VAL A 73 -5.35 8.04 -7.81
N SER A 74 -6.06 7.15 -7.11
CA SER A 74 -7.28 7.50 -6.38
C SER A 74 -7.00 8.47 -5.23
N ILE A 75 -5.90 8.28 -4.47
CA ILE A 75 -5.43 9.27 -3.48
C ILE A 75 -5.04 10.57 -4.19
N TRP A 76 -4.30 10.47 -5.30
CA TRP A 76 -3.81 11.63 -6.04
C TRP A 76 -4.96 12.53 -6.50
N ARG A 77 -6.04 11.92 -7.00
CA ARG A 77 -7.25 12.58 -7.48
C ARG A 77 -8.32 12.78 -6.39
N MET A 78 -8.00 12.49 -5.13
CA MET A 78 -8.90 12.62 -3.97
C MET A 78 -10.27 11.95 -4.20
N LYS A 79 -10.26 10.74 -4.77
CA LYS A 79 -11.48 9.96 -5.05
C LYS A 79 -11.97 9.19 -3.84
N ARG A 80 -13.29 9.07 -3.67
CA ARG A 80 -13.92 8.36 -2.55
C ARG A 80 -13.55 6.88 -2.48
N ILE A 81 -13.32 6.23 -3.62
CA ILE A 81 -12.81 4.85 -3.68
C ILE A 81 -11.45 4.67 -2.99
N ALA A 82 -10.63 5.72 -2.87
CA ALA A 82 -9.37 5.63 -2.12
C ALA A 82 -9.60 5.23 -0.66
N LEU A 83 -10.71 5.66 -0.04
CA LEU A 83 -11.00 5.35 1.35
C LEU A 83 -11.28 3.85 1.55
N THR A 84 -12.10 3.26 0.68
CA THR A 84 -12.40 1.81 0.75
C THR A 84 -11.17 0.97 0.42
N MET A 85 -10.40 1.36 -0.60
CA MET A 85 -9.14 0.70 -0.94
C MET A 85 -8.13 0.80 0.21
N GLY A 86 -8.02 1.95 0.86
CA GLY A 86 -7.07 2.15 1.97
C GLY A 86 -7.30 1.21 3.15
N TRP A 87 -8.56 1.07 3.58
CA TRP A 87 -8.90 0.14 4.65
C TRP A 87 -8.74 -1.32 4.23
N ALA A 88 -9.13 -1.68 3.02
CA ALA A 88 -8.92 -3.03 2.49
C ALA A 88 -7.43 -3.40 2.44
N TYR A 89 -6.59 -2.48 1.96
CA TYR A 89 -5.15 -2.66 1.90
C TYR A 89 -4.52 -2.75 3.29
N ALA A 90 -4.90 -1.87 4.22
CA ALA A 90 -4.41 -1.91 5.59
C ALA A 90 -4.75 -3.24 6.29
N ALA A 91 -5.99 -3.72 6.15
CA ALA A 91 -6.41 -5.02 6.66
C ALA A 91 -5.61 -6.15 6.03
N TYR A 92 -5.43 -6.13 4.70
CA TYR A 92 -4.60 -7.09 3.99
C TYR A 92 -3.17 -7.12 4.52
N VAL A 93 -2.52 -5.97 4.71
CA VAL A 93 -1.13 -5.90 5.21
C VAL A 93 -1.01 -6.53 6.59
N VAL A 94 -1.93 -6.24 7.50
CA VAL A 94 -1.95 -6.83 8.84
C VAL A 94 -2.11 -8.35 8.77
N VAL A 95 -3.12 -8.85 8.04
CA VAL A 95 -3.36 -10.28 7.88
C VAL A 95 -2.16 -10.97 7.23
N ASN A 96 -1.61 -10.36 6.18
CA ASN A 96 -0.47 -10.91 5.44
C ASN A 96 0.78 -11.02 6.32
N LEU A 97 1.05 -10.01 7.15
CA LEU A 97 2.16 -10.00 8.10
C LEU A 97 1.99 -11.02 9.22
N LEU A 98 0.78 -11.14 9.77
CA LEU A 98 0.47 -12.14 10.79
C LEU A 98 0.69 -13.55 10.23
N LEU A 99 0.11 -13.84 9.06
CA LEU A 99 0.30 -15.13 8.40
C LEU A 99 1.76 -15.39 8.04
N PHE A 100 2.52 -14.37 7.61
CA PHE A 100 3.93 -14.52 7.29
C PHE A 100 4.74 -14.93 8.51
N ASN A 101 4.49 -14.29 9.66
CA ASN A 101 5.17 -14.62 10.91
C ASN A 101 4.80 -16.00 11.44
N LEU A 102 3.57 -16.46 11.23
CA LEU A 102 3.12 -17.79 11.65
C LEU A 102 3.64 -18.92 10.74
N ARG A 103 3.85 -18.63 9.45
CA ARG A 103 4.19 -19.64 8.43
C ARG A 103 5.66 -19.71 8.08
N THR A 104 6.44 -18.69 8.46
CA THR A 104 7.85 -18.59 8.08
C THR A 104 8.75 -18.79 9.28
N SER A 105 9.57 -19.84 9.23
CA SER A 105 10.64 -20.06 10.21
C SER A 105 11.59 -18.87 10.20
N ARG A 106 11.82 -18.26 11.37
CA ARG A 106 12.72 -17.12 11.51
C ARG A 106 14.17 -17.62 11.46
N PRO A 107 15.00 -17.14 10.52
CA PRO A 107 16.44 -17.37 10.59
C PRO A 107 16.98 -16.81 11.91
N PRO A 108 17.93 -17.49 12.57
CA PRO A 108 18.58 -16.96 13.76
C PRO A 108 19.40 -15.70 13.43
N GLY A 109 19.38 -14.71 14.31
CA GLY A 109 20.23 -13.51 14.23
C GLY A 109 19.50 -12.20 14.55
N ALA A 110 20.18 -11.32 15.29
CA ALA A 110 19.63 -10.03 15.72
C ALA A 110 19.27 -9.12 14.53
N GLY A 111 20.05 -9.15 13.44
CA GLY A 111 19.79 -8.34 12.25
C GLY A 111 18.45 -8.65 11.58
N TYR A 112 18.06 -9.93 11.51
CA TYR A 112 16.76 -10.35 10.98
C TYR A 112 15.60 -9.84 11.84
N LEU A 113 15.76 -9.90 13.17
CA LEU A 113 14.76 -9.43 14.12
C LEU A 113 14.55 -7.92 14.01
N VAL A 114 15.64 -7.14 13.99
CA VAL A 114 15.59 -5.67 13.86
C VAL A 114 14.95 -5.27 12.53
N PHE A 115 15.36 -5.88 11.42
CA PHE A 115 14.76 -5.63 10.11
C PHE A 115 13.27 -5.97 10.09
N GLY A 116 12.88 -7.12 10.67
CA GLY A 116 11.48 -7.55 10.74
C GLY A 116 10.60 -6.58 11.53
N ILE A 117 11.06 -6.10 12.68
CA ILE A 117 10.34 -5.11 13.49
C ILE A 117 10.20 -3.79 12.73
N ALA A 118 11.29 -3.28 12.18
CA ALA A 118 11.28 -2.04 11.39
C ALA A 118 10.31 -2.16 10.19
N TYR A 119 10.33 -3.30 9.50
CA TYR A 119 9.43 -3.58 8.39
C TYR A 119 7.96 -3.59 8.83
N ILE A 120 7.62 -4.25 9.93
CA ILE A 120 6.24 -4.28 10.45
C ILE A 120 5.76 -2.87 10.80
N VAL A 121 6.58 -2.08 11.52
CA VAL A 121 6.22 -0.71 11.91
C VAL A 121 5.95 0.15 10.68
N VAL A 122 6.83 0.10 9.68
CA VAL A 122 6.66 0.86 8.44
C VAL A 122 5.45 0.37 7.64
N ALA A 123 5.30 -0.94 7.47
CA ALA A 123 4.22 -1.52 6.65
C ALA A 123 2.84 -1.24 7.25
N VAL A 124 2.67 -1.46 8.56
CA VAL A 124 1.40 -1.17 9.24
C VAL A 124 1.17 0.33 9.33
N GLY A 125 2.20 1.10 9.71
CA GLY A 125 2.12 2.55 9.89
C GLY A 125 1.75 3.29 8.60
N VAL A 126 2.40 2.98 7.48
CA VAL A 126 2.11 3.62 6.18
C VAL A 126 0.71 3.23 5.69
N SER A 127 0.35 1.96 5.76
CA SER A 127 -0.95 1.46 5.29
C SER A 127 -2.12 2.03 6.09
N SER A 128 -2.08 1.88 7.42
CA SER A 128 -3.13 2.39 8.30
C SER A 128 -3.14 3.91 8.38
N GLY A 129 -1.96 4.55 8.34
CA GLY A 129 -1.82 6.00 8.33
C GLY A 129 -2.45 6.65 7.10
N ALA A 130 -2.30 6.04 5.93
CA ALA A 130 -2.96 6.51 4.70
C ALA A 130 -4.48 6.39 4.78
N ALA A 131 -5.00 5.24 5.24
CA ALA A 131 -6.44 5.03 5.42
C ALA A 131 -7.03 6.02 6.43
N TRP A 132 -6.34 6.26 7.55
CA TRP A 132 -6.75 7.24 8.55
C TRP A 132 -6.73 8.68 8.00
N ALA A 133 -5.67 9.07 7.28
CA ALA A 133 -5.56 10.40 6.69
C ALA A 133 -6.67 10.66 5.64
N LEU A 134 -7.04 9.64 4.86
CA LEU A 134 -8.20 9.70 3.95
C LEU A 134 -9.51 9.82 4.72
N THR A 135 -9.68 9.06 5.80
CA THR A 135 -10.88 9.10 6.65
C THR A 135 -11.08 10.50 7.25
N LYS A 136 -10.00 11.16 7.67
CA LYS A 136 -10.04 12.56 8.15
C LYS A 136 -10.45 13.59 7.10
N ARG A 137 -10.41 13.22 5.81
CA ARG A 137 -10.77 14.08 4.68
C ARG A 137 -11.93 13.52 3.86
N LYS A 138 -12.70 12.56 4.39
CA LYS A 138 -13.75 11.85 3.67
C LYS A 138 -14.81 12.77 3.06
N ASP A 139 -15.06 13.91 3.69
CA ASP A 139 -16.10 14.85 3.30
C ASP A 139 -15.74 15.64 2.03
N VAL A 140 -14.44 15.71 1.70
CA VAL A 140 -13.94 16.37 0.49
C VAL A 140 -13.53 15.38 -0.61
N LEU A 141 -13.74 14.07 -0.41
CA LEU A 141 -13.49 13.08 -1.46
C LEU A 141 -14.63 13.08 -2.48
N GLY A 142 -14.29 13.26 -3.75
CA GLY A 142 -15.23 13.21 -4.89
C GLY A 142 -15.20 11.90 -5.65
#